data_AF-A0A183E913-F1
#
_entry.id   AF-A0A183E913-F1
#
_cell.length_a   1.000
_cell.length_b   1.000
_cell.length_c   1.000
_cell.angle_alpha   90.00
_cell.angle_beta   90.00
_cell.angle_gamma   90.00
#
_symmetry.space_group_name_H-M   'P 1'
#
loop_
_entity.id
_entity.type
_entity.pdbx_description
1 polymer ?
#
loop_
_entity_poly.entity_id
_entity_poly.type
_entity_poly.pdbx_seq_one_letter_code
_entity_poly.pdbx_strand_id
1 'polypeptide(L)'
;MDPTHQKEIDKFLIDLDGTENKSKFGANAILGVSLAACKAGAAHKGLPLYKYIAELAGTKQVILPVPAMNVINGGSHAAVGDEGGFAPNIQDNREGLDLLKSAIATAGYTGKVFIGMDCAASEYYKV
;
A
#
# COMPACT_ATOMS: atom_id res chain seq x y z
N MET A 1 -25.11 11.91 8.33
CA MET A 1 -24.64 11.83 6.93
C MET A 1 -24.82 10.40 6.45
N ASP A 2 -25.21 10.23 5.20
CA ASP A 2 -25.37 8.92 4.57
C ASP A 2 -23.97 8.29 4.33
N PRO A 3 -23.68 7.07 4.81
CA PRO A 3 -22.37 6.42 4.64
C PRO A 3 -22.04 6.08 3.17
N THR A 4 -23.02 6.14 2.27
CA THR A 4 -22.82 5.95 0.83
C THR A 4 -22.27 7.20 0.12
N HIS A 5 -22.29 8.36 0.78
CA HIS A 5 -21.81 9.63 0.23
C HIS A 5 -20.36 9.92 0.64
N GLN A 6 -19.43 9.03 0.27
CA GLN A 6 -18.02 9.10 0.70
C GLN A 6 -17.37 10.48 0.48
N LYS A 7 -17.61 11.12 -0.68
CA LYS A 7 -17.05 12.44 -1.00
C LYS A 7 -17.52 13.54 -0.07
N GLU A 8 -18.79 13.50 0.36
CA GLU A 8 -19.35 14.48 1.30
C GLU A 8 -18.76 14.29 2.69
N ILE A 9 -18.59 13.02 3.10
CA ILE A 9 -17.96 12.68 4.38
C ILE A 9 -16.51 13.14 4.43
N ASP A 10 -15.73 12.80 3.42
CA ASP A 10 -14.32 13.18 3.37
C ASP A 10 -14.16 14.70 3.29
N LYS A 11 -15.01 15.39 2.51
CA LYS A 11 -15.03 16.86 2.47
C LYS A 11 -15.35 17.45 3.84
N PHE A 12 -16.37 16.93 4.54
CA PHE A 12 -16.71 17.39 5.88
C PHE A 12 -15.53 17.21 6.85
N LEU A 13 -14.85 16.06 6.84
CA LEU A 13 -13.70 15.80 7.71
C LEU A 13 -12.51 16.72 7.40
N ILE A 14 -12.22 16.97 6.13
CA ILE A 14 -11.17 17.89 5.68
C ILE A 14 -11.50 19.33 6.10
N ASP A 15 -12.73 19.78 5.86
CA ASP A 15 -13.18 21.13 6.21
C ASP A 15 -13.21 21.33 7.74
N LEU A 16 -13.57 20.29 8.51
CA LEU A 16 -13.59 20.32 9.98
C LEU A 16 -12.18 20.42 10.58
N ASP A 17 -11.21 19.74 9.98
CA ASP A 17 -9.80 19.89 10.34
C ASP A 17 -9.30 21.29 9.98
N GLY A 18 -9.57 21.73 8.75
CA GLY A 18 -9.29 23.10 8.29
C GLY A 18 -7.81 23.41 8.06
N THR A 19 -6.92 22.42 8.13
CA THR A 19 -5.49 22.58 7.83
C THR A 19 -5.11 21.82 6.56
N GLU A 20 -4.11 22.33 5.83
CA GLU A 20 -3.62 21.71 4.58
C GLU A 20 -3.15 20.25 4.81
N ASN A 21 -2.38 20.05 5.88
CA ASN A 21 -1.73 18.78 6.20
C ASN A 21 -2.45 17.94 7.26
N LYS A 22 -3.72 18.26 7.55
CA LYS A 22 -4.53 17.52 8.55
C LYS A 22 -3.87 17.52 9.94
N SER A 23 -3.21 18.61 10.31
CA SER A 23 -2.40 18.71 11.52
C SER A 23 -3.21 18.98 12.78
N LYS A 24 -4.46 19.43 12.67
CA LYS A 24 -5.32 19.72 13.84
C LYS A 24 -5.84 18.43 14.48
N PHE A 25 -6.34 17.48 13.66
CA PHE A 25 -6.80 16.19 14.15
C PHE A 25 -5.83 15.04 13.88
N GLY A 26 -4.89 15.23 12.96
CA GLY A 26 -4.00 14.18 12.48
C GLY A 26 -4.62 13.40 11.32
N ALA A 27 -3.83 13.17 10.28
CA ALA A 27 -4.25 12.38 9.11
C ALA A 27 -4.73 10.96 9.51
N ASN A 28 -4.10 10.35 10.52
CA ASN A 28 -4.46 9.01 11.01
C ASN A 28 -5.89 8.95 11.57
N ALA A 29 -6.33 9.99 12.29
CA ALA A 29 -7.67 10.06 12.86
C ALA A 29 -8.73 10.23 11.75
N ILE A 30 -8.49 11.15 10.82
CA ILE A 30 -9.37 11.40 9.68
C ILE A 30 -9.48 10.14 8.79
N LEU A 31 -8.36 9.49 8.50
CA LEU A 31 -8.31 8.27 7.71
C LEU A 31 -9.10 7.14 8.37
N GLY A 32 -9.00 6.98 9.70
CA GLY A 32 -9.75 5.99 10.45
C GLY A 32 -11.27 6.12 10.25
N VAL A 33 -11.79 7.35 10.37
CA VAL A 33 -13.23 7.63 10.17
C VAL A 33 -13.62 7.45 8.70
N SER A 34 -12.82 7.94 7.76
CA SER A 34 -13.05 7.81 6.32
C SER A 34 -13.17 6.33 5.88
N LEU A 35 -12.26 5.47 6.35
CA LEU A 35 -12.28 4.04 6.05
C LEU A 35 -13.46 3.32 6.71
N ALA A 36 -13.83 3.70 7.94
CA ALA A 36 -15.00 3.15 8.61
C ALA A 36 -16.30 3.51 7.87
N ALA A 37 -16.43 4.75 7.42
CA ALA A 37 -17.54 5.20 6.58
C ALA A 37 -17.59 4.41 5.26
N CYS A 38 -16.45 4.19 4.60
CA CYS A 38 -16.38 3.41 3.37
C CYS A 38 -16.88 1.96 3.57
N LYS A 39 -16.45 1.30 4.66
CA LYS A 39 -16.94 -0.04 5.04
C LYS A 39 -18.44 -0.05 5.34
N ALA A 40 -18.93 0.97 6.04
CA ALA A 40 -20.36 1.12 6.33
C ALA A 40 -21.18 1.36 5.06
N GLY A 41 -20.69 2.16 4.11
CA GLY A 41 -21.33 2.42 2.82
C GLY A 41 -21.43 1.16 1.96
N ALA A 42 -20.37 0.33 1.94
CA ALA A 42 -20.38 -0.98 1.29
C ALA A 42 -21.45 -1.90 1.90
N ALA A 43 -21.48 -2.01 3.24
CA ALA A 43 -22.45 -2.82 3.96
C ALA A 43 -23.89 -2.33 3.75
N HIS A 44 -24.11 -1.01 3.76
CA HIS A 44 -25.42 -0.39 3.51
C HIS A 44 -25.96 -0.73 2.10
N LYS A 45 -25.08 -0.73 1.08
CA LYS A 45 -25.43 -1.13 -0.29
C LYS A 45 -25.49 -2.65 -0.51
N GLY A 46 -25.17 -3.47 0.49
CA GLY A 46 -25.07 -4.93 0.32
C GLY A 46 -23.97 -5.36 -0.65
N LEU A 47 -22.91 -4.55 -0.79
CA LEU A 47 -21.80 -4.82 -1.70
C LEU A 47 -20.56 -5.29 -0.93
N PRO A 48 -19.77 -6.23 -1.50
CA PRO A 48 -18.39 -6.42 -1.06
C PRO A 48 -17.60 -5.11 -1.14
N LEU A 49 -16.72 -4.86 -0.17
CA LEU A 49 -15.96 -3.60 -0.07
C LEU A 49 -15.23 -3.23 -1.37
N TYR A 50 -14.60 -4.19 -2.05
CA TYR A 50 -13.89 -3.92 -3.31
C TYR A 50 -14.82 -3.45 -4.44
N LYS A 51 -16.07 -3.94 -4.49
CA LYS A 51 -17.06 -3.48 -5.49
C LYS A 51 -17.53 -2.08 -5.17
N TYR A 52 -17.76 -1.78 -3.89
CA TYR A 52 -18.13 -0.44 -3.47
C TYR A 52 -17.02 0.59 -3.76
N ILE A 53 -15.75 0.24 -3.48
CA ILE A 53 -14.60 1.07 -3.88
C ILE A 53 -14.55 1.27 -5.39
N ALA A 54 -14.80 0.22 -6.19
CA ALA A 54 -14.86 0.34 -7.63
C ALA A 54 -15.97 1.29 -8.11
N GLU A 55 -17.16 1.25 -7.49
CA GLU A 55 -18.23 2.22 -7.76
C GLU A 55 -17.80 3.65 -7.44
N LEU A 56 -17.20 3.88 -6.26
CA LEU A 56 -16.70 5.20 -5.85
C LEU A 56 -15.63 5.75 -6.81
N ALA A 57 -14.77 4.89 -7.32
CA ALA A 57 -13.70 5.22 -8.25
C ALA A 57 -14.17 5.30 -9.73
N GLY A 58 -15.43 4.98 -10.04
CA GLY A 58 -15.92 4.90 -11.42
C GLY A 58 -15.29 3.78 -12.24
N THR A 59 -14.78 2.73 -11.59
CA THR A 59 -14.10 1.59 -12.21
C THR A 59 -15.11 0.53 -12.63
N LYS A 60 -15.23 0.27 -13.93
CA LYS A 60 -16.24 -0.66 -14.48
C LYS A 60 -15.86 -2.13 -14.33
N GLN A 61 -14.58 -2.45 -14.40
CA GLN A 61 -14.07 -3.81 -14.35
C GLN A 61 -13.03 -3.92 -13.24
N VAL A 62 -13.31 -4.76 -12.26
CA VAL A 62 -12.36 -5.09 -11.20
C VAL A 62 -11.38 -6.13 -11.74
N ILE A 63 -10.09 -5.90 -11.51
CA ILE A 63 -9.01 -6.80 -11.86
C ILE A 63 -8.27 -7.24 -10.60
N LEU A 64 -7.77 -8.47 -10.58
CA LEU A 64 -6.83 -8.89 -9.55
C LEU A 64 -5.44 -8.33 -9.90
N PRO A 65 -4.76 -7.64 -8.97
CA PRO A 65 -3.42 -7.15 -9.22
C PRO A 65 -2.41 -8.30 -9.22
N VAL A 66 -1.31 -8.12 -9.94
CA VAL A 66 -0.12 -8.95 -9.75
C VAL A 66 0.50 -8.55 -8.41
N PRO A 67 0.66 -9.46 -7.43
CA PRO A 67 1.23 -9.11 -6.14
C PRO A 67 2.73 -8.84 -6.29
N ALA A 68 3.17 -7.66 -5.82
CA ALA A 68 4.58 -7.37 -5.60
C ALA A 68 4.91 -7.74 -4.15
N MET A 69 5.54 -8.90 -3.96
CA MET A 69 5.89 -9.40 -2.63
C MET A 69 7.29 -8.92 -2.26
N ASN A 70 7.42 -8.22 -1.12
CA ASN A 70 8.72 -7.87 -0.59
C ASN A 70 9.38 -9.12 0.04
N VAL A 71 10.47 -9.59 -0.56
CA VAL A 71 11.17 -10.82 -0.15
C VAL A 71 12.54 -10.54 0.47
N ILE A 72 13.20 -9.43 0.10
CA ILE A 72 14.48 -9.01 0.65
C ILE A 72 14.40 -7.55 1.07
N ASN A 73 14.64 -7.29 2.35
CA ASN A 73 14.70 -5.96 2.93
C ASN A 73 16.14 -5.45 2.96
N GLY A 74 16.28 -4.13 2.80
CA GLY A 74 17.54 -3.41 2.97
C GLY A 74 17.29 -2.01 3.52
N GLY A 75 18.35 -1.20 3.63
CA GLY A 75 18.24 0.17 4.11
C GLY A 75 17.68 0.29 5.53
N SER A 76 16.81 1.27 5.75
CA SER A 76 16.14 1.53 7.03
C SER A 76 15.32 0.35 7.57
N HIS A 77 15.05 -0.67 6.74
CA HIS A 77 14.25 -1.85 7.08
C HIS A 77 15.08 -3.15 7.17
N ALA A 78 16.42 -3.06 7.27
CA ALA A 78 17.33 -4.21 7.30
C ALA A 78 17.31 -5.04 8.62
N ALA A 79 16.36 -4.79 9.53
CA ALA A 79 16.05 -5.70 10.62
C ALA A 79 14.82 -6.54 10.20
N VAL A 80 14.87 -7.86 10.40
CA VAL A 80 13.74 -8.77 10.11
C VAL A 80 12.46 -8.21 10.76
N GLY A 81 11.38 -7.95 10.01
CA GLY A 81 10.09 -7.76 10.69
C GLY A 81 8.98 -7.01 9.96
N ASP A 82 9.19 -5.79 9.49
CA ASP A 82 8.04 -4.90 9.23
C ASP A 82 7.15 -5.40 8.09
N GLU A 83 7.75 -5.94 7.03
CA GLU A 83 7.03 -6.43 5.85
C GLU A 83 7.19 -7.95 5.63
N GLY A 84 7.82 -8.66 6.57
CA GLY A 84 7.98 -10.12 6.53
C GLY A 84 9.07 -10.66 5.58
N GLY A 85 9.76 -9.80 4.81
CA GLY A 85 10.91 -10.16 3.99
C GLY A 85 12.15 -10.57 4.80
N PHE A 86 13.06 -11.30 4.17
CA PHE A 86 14.38 -11.60 4.75
C PHE A 86 15.24 -10.35 4.79
N ALA A 87 16.09 -10.21 5.81
CA ALA A 87 17.07 -9.11 5.88
C ALA A 87 18.51 -9.68 5.93
N PRO A 88 19.00 -10.28 4.83
CA PRO A 88 20.38 -10.74 4.75
C PRO A 88 21.35 -9.57 4.83
N ASN A 89 22.54 -9.80 5.38
CA ASN A 89 23.60 -8.81 5.41
C ASN A 89 24.28 -8.68 4.03
N ILE A 90 23.59 -8.05 3.08
CA ILE A 90 24.08 -7.79 1.72
C ILE A 90 24.95 -6.52 1.69
N GLN A 91 26.07 -6.58 0.97
CA GLN A 91 26.98 -5.42 0.83
C GLN A 91 26.71 -4.60 -0.44
N ASP A 92 26.12 -5.22 -1.46
CA ASP A 92 25.77 -4.60 -2.73
C ASP A 92 24.37 -5.03 -3.20
N ASN A 93 23.65 -4.13 -3.85
CA ASN A 93 22.29 -4.40 -4.31
C ASN A 93 22.22 -5.54 -5.35
N ARG A 94 23.31 -5.78 -6.12
CA ARG A 94 23.36 -6.91 -7.06
C ARG A 94 23.36 -8.24 -6.34
N GLU A 95 23.96 -8.33 -5.15
CA GLU A 95 23.95 -9.54 -4.33
C GLU A 95 22.51 -9.96 -4.00
N GLY A 96 21.66 -8.99 -3.60
CA GLY A 96 20.24 -9.22 -3.37
C GLY A 96 19.50 -9.67 -4.64
N LEU A 97 19.78 -9.04 -5.78
CA LEU A 97 19.18 -9.41 -7.07
C LEU A 97 19.59 -10.81 -7.55
N ASP A 98 20.86 -11.17 -7.38
CA ASP A 98 21.38 -12.47 -7.78
C ASP A 98 20.85 -13.59 -6.87
N LEU A 99 20.66 -13.30 -5.58
CA LEU A 99 19.97 -14.19 -4.65
C LEU A 99 18.51 -14.44 -5.09
N LEU A 100 17.76 -13.38 -5.43
CA LEU A 100 16.38 -13.50 -5.92
C LEU A 100 16.30 -14.28 -7.23
N LYS A 101 17.18 -13.98 -8.21
CA LYS A 101 17.24 -14.72 -9.47
C LYS A 101 17.51 -16.21 -9.24
N SER A 102 18.45 -16.52 -8.35
CA SER A 102 18.79 -17.90 -7.99
C SER A 102 17.61 -18.61 -7.31
N ALA A 103 16.89 -17.92 -6.42
CA ALA A 103 15.69 -18.46 -5.78
C ALA A 103 14.56 -18.72 -6.78
N ILE A 104 14.29 -17.78 -7.69
CA ILE A 104 13.29 -17.94 -8.76
C ILE A 104 13.64 -19.13 -9.67
N ALA A 105 14.91 -19.25 -10.05
CA ALA A 105 15.37 -20.36 -10.88
C ALA A 105 15.27 -21.71 -10.16
N THR A 106 15.69 -21.77 -8.89
CA THR A 106 15.63 -22.97 -8.05
C THR A 106 14.19 -23.43 -7.83
N ALA A 107 13.25 -22.49 -7.68
CA ALA A 107 11.83 -22.77 -7.57
C ALA A 107 11.15 -23.13 -8.91
N GLY A 108 11.86 -23.03 -10.04
CA GLY A 108 11.34 -23.37 -11.37
C GLY A 108 10.43 -22.32 -12.01
N TYR A 109 10.51 -21.06 -11.58
CA TYR A 109 9.63 -19.97 -12.03
C TYR A 109 10.31 -18.92 -12.93
N THR A 110 11.45 -19.25 -13.53
CA THR A 110 12.14 -18.36 -14.49
C THR A 110 11.20 -17.95 -15.63
N GLY A 111 11.13 -16.64 -15.90
CA GLY A 111 10.24 -16.07 -16.91
C GLY A 111 8.77 -15.94 -16.49
N LYS A 112 8.41 -16.39 -15.27
CA LYS A 112 7.07 -16.26 -14.68
C LYS A 112 7.04 -15.29 -13.50
N VAL A 113 8.15 -15.17 -12.77
CA VAL A 113 8.34 -14.22 -11.67
C VAL A 113 9.34 -13.15 -12.10
N PHE A 114 8.99 -11.89 -11.85
CA PHE A 114 9.80 -10.71 -12.16
C PHE A 114 10.13 -9.95 -10.89
N ILE A 115 11.21 -9.16 -10.93
CA ILE A 115 11.70 -8.41 -9.78
C ILE A 115 11.38 -6.94 -9.97
N GLY A 116 10.72 -6.34 -8.97
CA GLY A 116 10.62 -4.90 -8.79
C GLY A 116 11.50 -4.46 -7.61
N MET A 117 11.90 -3.19 -7.60
CA MET A 117 12.73 -2.62 -6.53
C MET A 117 12.14 -1.29 -6.08
N ASP A 118 12.08 -1.09 -4.76
CA ASP A 118 11.97 0.24 -4.17
C ASP A 118 13.35 0.63 -3.64
N CYS A 119 13.99 1.61 -4.28
CA CYS A 119 15.33 2.06 -3.89
C CYS A 119 15.28 2.97 -2.65
N ALA A 120 14.12 3.56 -2.32
CA ALA A 120 13.97 4.57 -1.27
C ALA A 120 15.08 5.64 -1.29
N ALA A 121 15.44 6.15 -2.48
CA ALA A 121 16.67 6.93 -2.69
C ALA A 121 16.76 8.21 -1.83
N SER A 122 15.62 8.77 -1.44
CA SER A 122 15.54 9.93 -0.53
C SER A 122 16.20 9.69 0.82
N GLU A 123 16.24 8.44 1.32
CA GLU A 123 16.87 8.08 2.60
C GLU A 123 18.40 8.24 2.59
N TYR A 124 19.00 8.26 1.41
CA TYR A 124 20.45 8.36 1.22
C TYR A 124 20.88 9.69 0.62
N TYR A 125 19.92 10.51 0.19
CA TYR A 125 20.19 11.80 -0.41
C TYR A 125 20.69 12.77 0.67
N LYS A 126 21.88 13.34 0.45
CA LYS A 126 22.47 14.37 1.31
C LYS A 126 22.57 15.66 0.52
N VAL A 127 22.01 16.73 1.10
CA VAL A 127 22.09 18.11 0.59
C VAL A 127 23.38 18.76 1.07
#